data_AF-A0A524NFV9-F1
#
_entry.id   AF-A0A524NFV9-F1
#
_cell.length_a   1.000
_cell.length_b   1.000
_cell.length_c   1.000
_cell.angle_alpha   90.00
_cell.angle_beta   90.00
_cell.angle_gamma   90.00
#
_symmetry.space_group_name_H-M   'P 1'
#
loop_
_entity.id
_entity.type
_entity.pdbx_description
1 polymer ?
#
loop_
_entity_poly.entity_id
_entity_poly.type
_entity_poly.pdbx_seq_one_letter_code
_entity_poly.pdbx_strand_id
1 'polypeptide(L)'
;MKEKVAVATVQGKALFLIVNKLREQVIPFINLVLGESVPAKMTLVLTNEEEKHLINHEKILIFHGEDDLDRLVHQMKILLLGKIAFQKLVIDIDPGAATGMVVIADRKVIEQGNCFSSKELITRIFKILRKVNFEVTSVSVKIRNGVPFYKEMIEGLDSTFPPQVAL
;
A
#
# COMPACT_ATOMS: atom_id res chain seq x y z
N MET A 1 3.17 -15.41 6.66
CA MET A 1 4.03 -14.47 7.43
C MET A 1 3.62 -14.56 8.89
N LYS A 2 4.57 -14.54 9.85
CA LYS A 2 4.26 -14.44 11.29
C LYS A 2 3.88 -12.98 11.65
N GLU A 3 3.18 -12.74 12.75
CA GLU A 3 2.78 -11.39 13.16
C GLU A 3 4.01 -10.51 13.39
N LYS A 4 4.05 -9.37 12.69
CA LYS A 4 5.09 -8.34 12.80
C LYS A 4 4.53 -6.96 13.13
N VAL A 5 3.21 -6.87 13.29
CA VAL A 5 2.46 -5.63 13.54
C VAL A 5 1.74 -5.78 14.87
N ALA A 6 1.89 -4.79 15.75
CA ALA A 6 1.04 -4.65 16.92
C ALA A 6 0.07 -3.48 16.73
N VAL A 7 -1.16 -3.62 17.21
CA VAL A 7 -2.17 -2.54 17.26
C VAL A 7 -2.42 -2.24 18.73
N ALA A 8 -2.13 -1.01 19.16
CA ALA A 8 -2.31 -0.57 20.54
C ALA A 8 -3.15 0.70 20.55
N THR A 9 -4.43 0.58 20.91
CA THR A 9 -5.34 1.72 21.08
C THR A 9 -6.53 1.30 21.92
N VAL A 10 -7.02 2.21 22.78
CA VAL A 10 -8.28 2.02 23.50
C VAL A 10 -9.46 2.70 22.79
N GLN A 11 -9.21 3.45 21.71
CA GLN A 11 -10.26 4.07 20.92
C GLN A 11 -10.96 3.03 20.03
N GLY A 12 -12.15 2.60 20.44
CA GLY A 12 -12.88 1.50 19.78
C GLY A 12 -13.11 1.70 18.27
N LYS A 13 -13.38 2.93 17.82
CA LYS A 13 -13.53 3.24 16.38
C LYS A 13 -12.21 3.05 15.62
N ALA A 14 -11.10 3.55 16.15
CA ALA A 14 -9.79 3.40 15.53
C ALA A 14 -9.38 1.93 15.45
N LEU A 15 -9.55 1.19 16.56
CA LEU A 15 -9.28 -0.24 16.61
C LEU A 15 -10.05 -0.99 15.52
N PHE A 16 -11.36 -0.77 15.42
CA PHE A 16 -12.23 -1.43 14.44
C PHE A 16 -11.76 -1.15 13.00
N LEU A 17 -11.53 0.13 12.67
CA LEU A 17 -11.11 0.55 11.33
C LEU A 17 -9.75 -0.05 10.94
N ILE A 18 -8.76 0.02 11.83
CA ILE A 18 -7.42 -0.54 11.60
C ILE A 18 -7.51 -2.05 11.41
N VAL A 19 -8.17 -2.76 12.33
CA VAL A 19 -8.25 -4.24 12.31
C VAL A 19 -8.94 -4.74 11.04
N ASN A 20 -10.05 -4.13 10.63
CA ASN A 20 -10.73 -4.52 9.39
C ASN A 20 -9.83 -4.32 8.18
N LYS A 21 -9.16 -3.17 8.10
CA LYS A 21 -8.25 -2.87 6.99
C LYS A 21 -7.08 -3.86 6.93
N LEU A 22 -6.51 -4.25 8.07
CA LEU A 22 -5.44 -5.24 8.13
C LEU A 22 -5.91 -6.62 7.67
N ARG A 23 -7.12 -7.04 8.08
CA ARG A 23 -7.73 -8.31 7.66
C ARG A 23 -8.02 -8.35 6.17
N GLU A 24 -8.59 -7.29 5.60
CA GLU A 24 -8.83 -7.14 4.16
C GLU A 24 -7.53 -7.32 3.35
N GLN A 25 -6.40 -6.90 3.91
CA GLN A 25 -5.09 -6.97 3.26
C GLN A 25 -4.30 -8.23 3.64
N VAL A 26 -4.89 -9.14 4.43
CA VAL A 26 -4.27 -10.39 4.90
C VAL A 26 -2.95 -10.14 5.65
N ILE A 27 -2.91 -9.07 6.45
CA ILE A 27 -1.73 -8.68 7.23
C ILE A 27 -1.89 -9.19 8.66
N PRO A 28 -1.03 -10.13 9.13
CA PRO A 28 -1.11 -10.66 10.49
C PRO A 28 -0.67 -9.63 11.53
N PHE A 29 -1.45 -9.49 12.60
CA PHE A 29 -1.21 -8.53 13.69
C PHE A 29 -1.59 -9.11 15.06
N ILE A 30 -1.09 -8.49 16.12
CA ILE A 30 -1.54 -8.69 17.50
C ILE A 30 -2.19 -7.42 18.05
N ASN A 31 -3.12 -7.56 18.99
CA ASN A 31 -3.54 -6.44 19.83
C ASN A 31 -2.58 -6.33 21.01
N LEU A 32 -2.14 -5.11 21.32
CA LEU A 32 -1.26 -4.79 22.43
C LEU A 32 -2.02 -3.88 23.40
N VAL A 33 -1.94 -4.18 24.69
CA VAL A 33 -2.51 -3.30 25.73
C VAL A 33 -1.55 -2.13 25.95
N LEU A 34 -2.10 -0.91 26.08
CA LEU A 34 -1.28 0.28 26.35
C LEU A 34 -0.52 0.13 27.67
N GLY A 35 0.76 0.53 27.66
CA GLY A 35 1.66 0.38 28.81
C GLY A 35 2.34 -0.99 28.92
N GLU A 36 1.91 -2.01 28.17
CA GLU A 36 2.64 -3.27 28.09
C GLU A 36 3.90 -3.14 27.21
N SER A 37 4.89 -3.97 27.50
CA SER A 37 6.11 -4.04 26.69
C SER A 37 5.81 -4.63 25.32
N VAL A 38 6.26 -3.93 24.27
CA VAL A 38 6.11 -4.39 22.89
C VAL A 38 7.01 -5.61 22.67
N PRO A 39 6.48 -6.76 22.19
CA PRO A 39 7.31 -7.95 21.95
C PRO A 39 8.42 -7.68 20.93
N ALA A 40 9.64 -8.13 21.21
CA ALA A 40 10.83 -7.87 20.38
C ALA A 40 10.72 -8.35 18.91
N LYS A 41 9.81 -9.29 18.63
CA LYS A 41 9.53 -9.77 17.26
C LYS A 41 8.70 -8.78 16.42
N MET A 42 8.13 -7.75 17.04
CA MET A 42 7.33 -6.74 16.35
C MET A 42 8.23 -5.80 15.55
N THR A 43 7.80 -5.49 14.34
CA THR A 43 8.51 -4.57 13.44
C THR A 43 7.94 -3.16 13.55
N LEU A 44 6.67 -3.01 13.92
CA LEU A 44 6.02 -1.72 14.11
C LEU A 44 4.77 -1.83 15.00
N VAL A 45 4.37 -0.70 15.57
CA VAL A 45 3.13 -0.53 16.35
C VAL A 45 2.23 0.51 15.67
N LEU A 46 0.93 0.21 15.56
CA LEU A 46 -0.13 1.11 15.11
C LEU A 46 -0.88 1.64 16.34
N THR A 47 -1.06 2.96 16.42
CA THR A 47 -1.71 3.64 17.55
C THR A 47 -2.30 4.96 17.09
N ASN A 48 -3.00 5.66 17.99
CA ASN A 48 -3.43 7.04 17.78
C ASN A 48 -2.43 8.03 18.37
N GLU A 49 -2.47 9.29 17.93
CA GLU A 49 -1.50 10.33 18.33
C GLU A 49 -1.48 10.54 19.85
N GLU A 50 -2.67 10.58 20.46
CA GLU A 50 -2.85 10.78 21.90
C GLU A 50 -2.19 9.68 22.74
N GLU A 51 -2.09 8.47 22.21
CA GLU A 51 -1.62 7.26 22.93
C GLU A 51 -0.15 6.94 22.63
N LYS A 52 0.45 7.60 21.64
CA LYS A 52 1.83 7.35 21.17
C LYS A 52 2.85 7.36 22.30
N HIS A 53 2.70 8.29 23.25
CA HIS A 53 3.62 8.48 24.37
C HIS A 53 3.61 7.31 25.37
N LEU A 54 2.60 6.44 25.32
CA LEU A 54 2.46 5.24 26.17
C LEU A 54 3.13 4.00 25.55
N ILE A 55 3.73 4.12 24.37
CA ILE A 55 4.29 3.02 23.59
C ILE A 55 5.79 3.22 23.44
N ASN A 56 6.56 2.26 23.95
CA ASN A 56 8.01 2.24 23.76
C ASN A 56 8.40 1.33 22.59
N HIS A 57 8.49 1.91 21.39
CA HIS A 57 8.94 1.21 20.18
C HIS A 57 9.56 2.21 19.19
N GLU A 58 10.61 1.78 18.47
CA GLU A 58 11.31 2.65 17.50
C GLU A 58 10.40 3.07 16.33
N LYS A 59 9.54 2.15 15.88
CA LYS A 59 8.68 2.33 14.71
C LYS A 59 7.23 2.35 15.12
N ILE A 60 6.65 3.54 15.20
CA ILE A 60 5.25 3.77 15.52
C ILE A 60 4.59 4.46 14.33
N LEU A 61 3.49 3.91 13.85
CA LEU A 61 2.66 4.50 12.82
C LEU A 61 1.37 5.03 13.45
N ILE A 62 1.05 6.29 13.16
CA ILE A 62 -0.10 6.98 13.76
C ILE A 62 -1.29 6.94 12.82
N PHE A 63 -2.43 6.51 13.37
CA PHE A 63 -3.72 6.59 12.72
C PHE A 63 -4.35 7.97 12.94
N HIS A 64 -4.62 8.69 11.86
CA HIS A 64 -5.26 10.02 11.90
C HIS A 64 -6.73 10.03 11.50
N GLY A 65 -7.27 8.93 10.99
CA GLY A 65 -8.65 8.85 10.53
C GLY A 65 -8.86 7.86 9.39
N GLU A 66 -10.12 7.64 9.03
CA GLU A 66 -10.52 6.68 8.01
C GLU A 66 -9.91 6.98 6.63
N ASP A 67 -9.89 8.26 6.24
CA ASP A 67 -9.29 8.71 4.98
C ASP A 67 -7.79 8.42 4.87
N ASP A 68 -7.11 8.21 6.01
CA ASP A 68 -5.68 7.95 6.09
C ASP A 68 -5.32 6.46 6.05
N LEU A 69 -6.30 5.56 6.22
CA LEU A 69 -6.05 4.10 6.32
C LEU A 69 -5.26 3.55 5.12
N ASP A 70 -5.60 4.02 3.93
CA ASP A 70 -4.96 3.55 2.69
C ASP A 70 -3.49 3.98 2.58
N ARG A 71 -3.12 5.13 3.17
CA ARG A 71 -1.73 5.61 3.27
C ARG A 71 -1.00 4.88 4.39
N LEU A 72 -1.63 4.77 5.56
CA LEU A 72 -1.11 4.07 6.74
C LEU A 72 -0.69 2.63 6.40
N VAL A 73 -1.56 1.89 5.73
CA VAL A 73 -1.27 0.51 5.30
C VAL A 73 -0.15 0.46 4.27
N HIS A 74 -0.08 1.43 3.37
CA HIS A 74 1.00 1.48 2.38
C HIS A 74 2.36 1.72 3.05
N GLN A 75 2.45 2.69 3.96
CA GLN A 75 3.66 2.95 4.75
C GLN A 75 4.04 1.73 5.60
N MET A 76 3.05 1.08 6.22
CA MET A 76 3.27 -0.15 6.97
C MET A 76 3.88 -1.26 6.10
N LYS A 77 3.37 -1.49 4.89
CA LYS A 77 3.93 -2.50 3.96
C LYS A 77 5.41 -2.20 3.63
N ILE A 78 5.77 -0.93 3.45
CA ILE A 78 7.16 -0.49 3.23
C ILE A 78 8.04 -0.82 4.45
N LEU A 79 7.58 -0.46 5.65
CA LEU A 79 8.32 -0.72 6.90
C LEU A 79 8.51 -2.22 7.18
N LEU A 80 7.49 -3.05 6.89
CA LEU A 80 7.57 -4.51 7.02
C LEU A 80 8.62 -5.15 6.10
N LEU A 81 8.99 -4.45 5.03
CA LEU A 81 10.07 -4.84 4.12
C LEU A 81 11.44 -4.31 4.56
N GLY A 82 11.52 -3.59 5.68
CA GLY A 82 12.75 -3.00 6.21
C GLY A 82 13.20 -1.75 5.46
N LYS A 83 12.26 -1.03 4.83
CA LYS A 83 12.55 0.12 3.96
C LYS A 83 11.91 1.39 4.49
N ILE A 84 12.44 2.53 4.05
CA ILE A 84 11.88 3.86 4.32
C ILE A 84 10.99 4.31 3.15
N ALA A 85 11.38 3.94 1.93
CA ALA A 85 10.61 4.10 0.71
C ALA A 85 10.96 2.95 -0.27
N PHE A 86 10.15 2.78 -1.31
CA PHE A 86 10.54 1.95 -2.44
C PHE A 86 11.49 2.73 -3.35
N GLN A 87 12.55 2.08 -3.85
CA GLN A 87 13.45 2.72 -4.81
C GLN A 87 12.88 2.64 -6.23
N LYS A 88 12.21 1.53 -6.55
CA LYS A 88 11.61 1.27 -7.84
C LYS A 88 10.23 0.64 -7.70
N LEU A 89 9.25 1.26 -8.36
CA LEU A 89 7.90 0.76 -8.52
C LEU A 89 7.63 0.47 -10.00
N VAL A 90 7.16 -0.74 -10.30
CA VAL A 90 6.73 -1.16 -11.64
C VAL A 90 5.27 -1.56 -11.59
N ILE A 91 4.44 -0.94 -12.42
CA ILE A 91 3.06 -1.35 -12.65
C ILE A 91 3.03 -2.07 -13.99
N ASP A 92 2.95 -3.40 -13.99
CA ASP A 92 2.90 -4.23 -15.20
C ASP A 92 1.43 -4.55 -15.52
N ILE A 93 1.03 -4.28 -16.75
CA ILE A 93 -0.34 -4.35 -17.25
C ILE A 93 -0.37 -5.35 -18.40
N ASP A 94 -1.27 -6.34 -18.30
CA ASP A 94 -1.51 -7.34 -19.33
C ASP A 94 -2.93 -7.14 -19.92
N PRO A 95 -3.05 -6.51 -21.11
CA PRO A 95 -4.34 -6.19 -21.72
C PRO A 95 -5.13 -7.43 -22.16
N GLY A 96 -6.41 -7.47 -21.85
CA GLY A 96 -7.34 -8.54 -22.24
C GLY A 96 -8.78 -8.19 -21.89
N ALA A 97 -9.70 -9.14 -22.05
CA ALA A 97 -11.10 -8.96 -21.63
C ALA A 97 -11.23 -8.67 -20.12
N ALA A 98 -10.35 -9.26 -19.32
CA ALA A 98 -10.04 -8.81 -17.97
C ALA A 98 -8.57 -8.41 -17.96
N THR A 99 -8.28 -7.12 -17.74
CA THR A 99 -6.91 -6.60 -17.75
C THR A 99 -6.22 -6.99 -16.46
N GLY A 100 -5.16 -7.79 -16.57
CA GLY A 100 -4.31 -8.13 -15.44
C GLY A 100 -3.43 -6.95 -15.05
N MET A 101 -3.32 -6.68 -13.76
CA MET A 101 -2.42 -5.65 -13.22
C MET A 101 -1.63 -6.22 -12.04
N VAL A 102 -0.32 -6.01 -12.06
CA VAL A 102 0.57 -6.33 -10.94
C VAL A 102 1.46 -5.13 -10.61
N VAL A 103 1.60 -4.85 -9.32
CA VAL A 103 2.44 -3.78 -8.78
C VAL A 103 3.62 -4.42 -8.08
N ILE A 104 4.81 -4.14 -8.59
CA ILE A 104 6.08 -4.69 -8.12
C ILE A 104 6.90 -3.56 -7.54
N ALA A 105 7.23 -3.64 -6.26
CA ALA A 105 8.10 -2.70 -5.59
C ALA A 105 9.40 -3.40 -5.20
N ASP A 106 10.53 -2.92 -5.72
CA ASP A 106 11.86 -3.46 -5.48
C ASP A 106 11.93 -5.00 -5.59
N ARG A 107 11.41 -5.53 -6.71
CA ARG A 107 11.35 -6.96 -7.04
C ARG A 107 10.38 -7.80 -6.19
N LYS A 108 9.52 -7.18 -5.38
CA LYS A 108 8.45 -7.87 -4.63
C LYS A 108 7.08 -7.42 -5.10
N VAL A 109 6.18 -8.37 -5.34
CA VAL A 109 4.77 -8.07 -5.62
C VAL A 109 4.13 -7.49 -4.35
N ILE A 110 3.55 -6.30 -4.46
CA ILE A 110 2.87 -5.62 -3.34
C ILE A 110 1.36 -5.50 -3.54
N GLU A 111 0.90 -5.62 -4.79
CA GLU A 111 -0.50 -5.65 -5.17
C GLU A 111 -0.67 -6.40 -6.50
N GLN A 112 -1.78 -7.12 -6.66
CA GLN A 112 -2.16 -7.76 -7.91
C GLN A 112 -3.69 -7.81 -8.03
N GLY A 113 -4.20 -7.93 -9.26
CA GLY A 113 -5.61 -8.19 -9.52
C GLY A 113 -6.01 -7.93 -10.96
N ASN A 114 -7.29 -8.09 -11.24
CA ASN A 114 -7.86 -7.80 -12.55
C ASN A 114 -8.66 -6.50 -12.50
N CYS A 115 -8.74 -5.83 -13.64
CA CYS A 115 -9.64 -4.72 -13.91
C CYS A 115 -10.52 -5.06 -15.10
N PHE A 116 -11.80 -4.72 -15.02
CA PHE A 116 -12.82 -5.07 -16.04
C PHE A 116 -13.18 -3.89 -16.94
N SER A 117 -12.55 -2.73 -16.72
CA SER A 117 -12.68 -1.56 -17.58
C SER A 117 -11.43 -0.67 -17.51
N SER A 118 -11.20 0.13 -18.56
CA SER A 118 -10.12 1.14 -18.58
C SER A 118 -10.27 2.14 -17.44
N LYS A 119 -11.51 2.56 -17.14
CA LYS A 119 -11.79 3.48 -16.03
C LYS A 119 -11.34 2.90 -14.69
N GLU A 120 -11.62 1.63 -14.44
CA GLU A 120 -11.19 0.94 -13.23
C GLU A 120 -9.66 0.86 -13.15
N LEU A 121 -9.00 0.46 -14.25
CA LEU A 121 -7.55 0.39 -14.34
C LEU A 121 -6.90 1.74 -14.02
N ILE A 122 -7.35 2.81 -14.69
CA ILE A 122 -6.88 4.19 -14.46
C ILE A 122 -7.06 4.60 -13.00
N THR A 123 -8.25 4.38 -12.45
CA THR A 123 -8.56 4.73 -11.06
C THR A 123 -7.62 4.01 -10.10
N ARG A 124 -7.32 2.74 -10.37
CA ARG A 124 -6.43 1.93 -9.55
C ARG A 124 -4.98 2.38 -9.66
N ILE A 125 -4.50 2.68 -10.87
CA ILE A 125 -3.16 3.23 -11.09
C ILE A 125 -3.01 4.55 -10.33
N PHE A 126 -3.92 5.50 -10.48
CA PHE A 126 -3.85 6.78 -9.75
C PHE A 126 -3.90 6.60 -8.23
N LYS A 127 -4.69 5.65 -7.74
CA LYS A 127 -4.73 5.32 -6.30
C LYS A 127 -3.38 4.84 -5.78
N ILE A 128 -2.61 4.12 -6.60
CA ILE A 128 -1.23 3.70 -6.28
C ILE A 128 -0.29 4.91 -6.35
N LEU A 129 -0.32 5.66 -7.45
CA LEU A 129 0.59 6.80 -7.68
C LEU A 129 0.46 7.89 -6.62
N ARG A 130 -0.75 8.15 -6.10
CA ARG A 130 -0.99 9.12 -5.01
C ARG A 130 -0.26 8.78 -3.71
N LYS A 131 0.19 7.54 -3.53
CA LYS A 131 0.88 7.08 -2.32
C LYS A 131 2.41 7.11 -2.47
N VAL A 132 2.91 7.38 -3.67
CA VAL A 132 4.33 7.34 -4.00
C VAL A 132 4.98 8.69 -3.71
N ASN A 133 6.14 8.65 -3.04
CA ASN A 133 7.05 9.80 -3.02
C ASN A 133 7.99 9.74 -4.22
N PHE A 134 7.72 10.55 -5.25
CA PHE A 134 8.48 10.60 -6.49
C PHE A 134 9.89 11.18 -6.33
N GLU A 135 10.23 11.84 -5.22
CA GLU A 135 11.60 12.34 -4.96
C GLU A 135 12.59 11.19 -4.73
N VAL A 136 12.10 10.07 -4.21
CA VAL A 136 12.92 8.92 -3.81
C VAL A 136 12.53 7.60 -4.49
N THR A 137 11.43 7.61 -5.25
CA THR A 137 10.89 6.42 -5.92
C THR A 137 10.84 6.62 -7.43
N SER A 138 11.57 5.80 -8.18
CA SER A 138 11.39 5.70 -9.63
C SER A 138 10.14 4.87 -9.95
N VAL A 139 9.28 5.36 -10.85
CA VAL A 139 8.04 4.68 -11.24
C VAL A 139 8.03 4.42 -12.74
N SER A 140 7.69 3.18 -13.12
CA SER A 140 7.42 2.83 -14.52
C SER A 140 6.12 2.06 -14.62
N VAL A 141 5.30 2.40 -15.61
CA VAL A 141 4.16 1.59 -16.05
C VAL A 141 4.65 0.80 -17.27
N LYS A 142 4.26 -0.47 -17.39
CA LYS A 142 4.60 -1.31 -18.54
C LYS A 142 3.33 -1.93 -19.07
N ILE A 143 3.08 -1.80 -20.36
CA ILE A 143 1.93 -2.39 -21.02
C ILE A 143 2.45 -3.50 -21.94
N ARG A 144 1.99 -4.73 -21.70
CA ARG A 144 2.34 -5.87 -22.56
C ARG A 144 1.64 -5.78 -23.91
N ASN A 145 2.18 -6.51 -24.88
CA ASN A 145 1.57 -6.71 -26.20
C ASN A 145 0.37 -7.68 -26.12
N GLY A 146 -0.60 -7.38 -25.25
CA GLY A 146 -1.88 -8.07 -25.20
C GLY A 146 -2.67 -7.87 -26.50
N VAL A 147 -3.96 -8.21 -26.50
CA VAL A 147 -4.78 -8.04 -27.71
C VAL A 147 -4.72 -6.57 -28.18
N PRO A 148 -4.38 -6.30 -29.46
CA PRO A 148 -4.12 -4.94 -29.94
C PRO A 148 -5.20 -3.92 -29.60
N PHE A 149 -6.48 -4.32 -29.75
CA PHE A 149 -7.64 -3.50 -29.39
C PHE A 149 -7.59 -2.99 -27.94
N TYR A 150 -7.27 -3.85 -26.97
CA TYR A 150 -7.19 -3.46 -25.56
C TYR A 150 -5.91 -2.67 -25.27
N LYS A 151 -4.82 -2.95 -25.98
CA LYS A 151 -3.56 -2.21 -25.84
C LYS A 151 -3.69 -0.76 -26.30
N GLU A 152 -4.21 -0.52 -27.51
CA GLU A 152 -4.39 0.83 -28.07
C GLU A 152 -5.30 1.69 -27.20
N MET A 153 -6.37 1.09 -26.66
CA MET A 153 -7.28 1.76 -25.72
C MET A 153 -6.57 2.22 -24.43
N ILE A 154 -5.55 1.49 -23.96
CA ILE A 154 -4.79 1.83 -22.76
C ILE A 154 -3.66 2.82 -23.09
N GLU A 155 -2.98 2.68 -24.23
CA GLU A 155 -1.92 3.61 -24.67
C GLU A 155 -2.47 5.02 -24.91
N GLY A 156 -3.73 5.17 -25.32
CA GLY A 156 -4.38 6.48 -25.42
C GLY A 156 -4.48 7.26 -24.09
N LEU A 157 -4.17 6.63 -22.96
CA LEU A 157 -4.18 7.22 -21.62
C LEU A 157 -2.84 7.87 -21.23
N ASP A 158 -1.82 7.78 -22.07
CA ASP A 158 -0.47 8.29 -21.77
C ASP A 158 -0.47 9.78 -21.38
N SER A 159 -1.35 10.58 -22.02
CA SER A 159 -1.55 12.01 -21.69
C SER A 159 -2.07 12.28 -20.27
N THR A 160 -2.47 11.26 -19.51
CA THR A 160 -3.04 11.42 -18.16
C THR A 160 -2.03 11.16 -17.04
N PHE A 161 -0.89 10.53 -17.32
CA PHE A 161 0.07 10.21 -16.26
C PHE A 161 0.88 11.43 -15.80
N PRO A 162 1.29 11.47 -14.52
CA PRO A 162 2.24 12.47 -14.06
C PRO A 162 3.55 12.42 -14.87
N PRO A 163 4.21 13.55 -15.15
CA PRO A 163 5.46 13.59 -15.94
C PRO A 163 6.59 12.73 -15.39
N GLN A 164 6.53 12.37 -14.10
CA GLN A 164 7.52 11.55 -13.40
C GLN A 164 7.35 10.05 -13.64
N VAL A 165 6.29 9.63 -14.32
CA VAL A 165 6.00 8.22 -14.63
C VAL A 165 6.47 7.91 -16.04
N ALA A 166 7.35 6.92 -16.19
CA ALA A 166 7.75 6.41 -17.49
C ALA A 166 6.80 5.28 -17.94
N LEU A 167 6.39 5.30 -19.22
CA LEU A 167 5.67 4.20 -19.89
C LEU A 167 6.66 3.25 -20.59
#